data_AF-A0A2P6VD38-F1
#
_entry.id   AF-A0A2P6VD38-F1
#
_cell.length_a   1.000
_cell.length_b   1.000
_cell.length_c   1.000
_cell.angle_alpha   90.00
_cell.angle_beta   90.00
_cell.angle_gamma   90.00
#
_symmetry.space_group_name_H-M   'P 1'
#
loop_
_entity.id
_entity.type
_entity.pdbx_description
1 polymer ?
#
loop_
_entity_poly.entity_id
_entity_poly.type
_entity_poly.pdbx_seq_one_letter_code
_entity_poly.pdbx_strand_id
1 'polypeptide(L)'
;MFRSLATTLFGLLALVVTASAGGTGWGTAYSAAGRKDDTGFNACQFGDIGEPWETMYAALPTDSFQLSDCGKCIKVQGQESGASGDWIKVMIVDACATCSGGDVDFSTNALEAITGFSWDRKKIKWEWTDCDGSSTSTASTEEASTDSSDSSNDEGGDGEELEGDLNGNGKLSKKEKKLLKKKKEQESRRLLRA
;
A
#
# COMPACT_ATOMS: atom_id res chain seq x y z
N MET A 1 39.08 -45.47 -42.36
CA MET A 1 38.86 -45.24 -40.92
C MET A 1 39.08 -43.76 -40.64
N PHE A 2 38.03 -42.94 -40.58
CA PHE A 2 38.12 -41.55 -40.13
C PHE A 2 37.10 -41.35 -39.02
N ARG A 3 37.61 -41.07 -37.81
CA ARG A 3 36.81 -40.87 -36.60
C ARG A 3 36.30 -39.43 -36.59
N SER A 4 34.98 -39.29 -36.59
CA SER A 4 34.30 -38.00 -36.43
C SER A 4 34.49 -37.50 -35.00
N LEU A 5 35.13 -36.34 -34.83
CA LEU A 5 35.19 -35.64 -33.54
C LEU A 5 33.92 -34.80 -33.38
N ALA A 6 32.96 -35.31 -32.62
CA ALA A 6 31.83 -34.53 -32.16
C ALA A 6 32.29 -33.60 -31.02
N THR A 7 32.48 -32.32 -31.32
CA THR A 7 32.78 -31.30 -30.31
C THR A 7 31.47 -30.85 -29.68
N THR A 8 31.10 -31.46 -28.55
CA THR A 8 29.96 -31.00 -27.74
C THR A 8 30.33 -29.71 -27.02
N LEU A 9 29.83 -28.59 -27.51
CA LEU A 9 29.90 -27.29 -26.87
C LEU A 9 28.88 -27.28 -25.71
N PHE A 10 29.36 -27.41 -24.47
CA PHE A 10 28.54 -27.20 -23.28
C PHE A 10 28.20 -25.71 -23.18
N GLY A 11 26.93 -25.36 -23.41
CA GLY A 11 26.40 -24.01 -23.22
C GLY A 11 26.43 -23.63 -21.75
N LEU A 12 27.14 -22.54 -21.43
CA LEU A 12 27.23 -21.98 -20.09
C LEU A 12 25.94 -21.17 -19.83
N LEU A 13 24.98 -21.76 -19.13
CA LEU A 13 23.76 -21.08 -18.69
C LEU A 13 24.13 -20.13 -17.55
N ALA A 14 24.28 -18.84 -17.83
CA ALA A 14 24.50 -17.82 -16.82
C ALA A 14 23.19 -17.57 -16.05
N LEU A 15 23.17 -17.93 -14.77
CA LEU A 15 22.06 -17.64 -13.87
C LEU A 15 22.12 -16.15 -13.50
N VAL A 16 21.25 -15.32 -14.11
CA VAL A 16 21.13 -13.91 -13.76
C VAL A 16 20.37 -13.83 -12.43
N VAL A 17 21.08 -13.50 -11.34
CA VAL A 17 20.47 -13.18 -10.06
C VAL A 17 20.02 -11.71 -10.12
N THR A 18 18.73 -11.49 -10.37
CA THR A 18 18.11 -10.17 -10.19
C THR A 18 17.98 -9.89 -8.70
N ALA A 19 18.82 -9.01 -8.17
CA ALA A 19 18.59 -8.43 -6.85
C ALA A 19 17.34 -7.53 -6.94
N SER A 20 16.34 -7.78 -6.10
CA SER A 20 15.22 -6.85 -5.94
C SER A 20 15.77 -5.55 -5.35
N ALA A 21 15.53 -4.43 -6.04
CA ALA A 21 15.87 -3.13 -5.51
C ALA A 21 14.97 -2.86 -4.29
N GLY A 22 15.60 -2.68 -3.13
CA GLY A 22 14.92 -2.56 -1.84
C GLY A 22 15.84 -1.96 -0.79
N GLY A 23 15.29 -1.69 0.39
CA GLY A 23 15.99 -0.99 1.45
C GLY A 23 15.54 -1.43 2.85
N THR A 24 16.34 -1.02 3.83
CA THR A 24 16.00 -1.07 5.25
C THR A 24 16.07 0.32 5.81
N GLY A 25 15.14 0.67 6.70
CA GLY A 25 15.10 1.99 7.29
C GLY A 25 14.00 2.09 8.33
N TRP A 26 13.54 3.32 8.53
CA TRP A 26 12.47 3.63 9.45
C TRP A 26 11.16 3.94 8.73
N GLY A 27 10.08 3.35 9.23
CA GLY A 27 8.71 3.69 8.90
C GLY A 27 8.16 4.73 9.87
N THR A 28 7.54 5.79 9.36
CA THR A 28 6.72 6.75 10.12
C THR A 28 5.36 6.92 9.46
N ALA A 29 4.48 7.75 10.04
CA ALA A 29 3.24 8.14 9.38
C ALA A 29 3.09 9.66 9.35
N TYR A 30 2.63 10.21 8.23
CA TYR A 30 2.43 11.66 8.05
C TYR A 30 0.97 12.10 7.97
N SER A 31 0.06 11.19 7.59
CA SER A 31 -1.35 11.53 7.41
C SER A 31 -2.28 10.34 7.65
N ALA A 32 -3.57 10.62 7.86
CA ALA A 32 -4.60 9.61 8.01
C ALA A 32 -5.18 9.19 6.64
N ALA A 33 -5.92 8.08 6.60
CA ALA A 33 -6.64 7.62 5.40
C ALA A 33 -7.34 8.74 4.61
N GLY A 34 -7.15 8.75 3.29
CA GLY A 34 -7.70 9.74 2.36
C GLY A 34 -7.12 11.15 2.50
N ARG A 35 -6.06 11.32 3.31
CA ARG A 35 -5.48 12.64 3.61
C ARG A 35 -4.03 12.78 3.18
N LYS A 36 -3.70 12.19 2.03
CA LYS A 36 -2.38 12.30 1.36
C LYS A 36 -1.90 13.75 1.14
N ASP A 37 -2.81 14.72 1.14
CA ASP A 37 -2.48 16.15 1.01
C ASP A 37 -2.42 16.93 2.34
N ASP A 38 -2.51 16.27 3.51
CA ASP A 38 -2.55 16.96 4.83
C ASP A 38 -1.29 17.80 5.11
N THR A 39 -0.18 17.46 4.47
CA THR A 39 1.12 18.16 4.59
C THR A 39 1.41 19.10 3.42
N GLY A 40 0.44 19.33 2.54
CA GLY A 40 0.58 20.02 1.25
C GLY A 40 0.19 19.10 0.09
N PHE A 41 0.10 19.63 -1.13
CA PHE A 41 -0.17 18.79 -2.30
C PHE A 41 0.89 17.69 -2.45
N ASN A 42 0.45 16.45 -2.60
CA ASN A 42 1.34 15.32 -2.85
C ASN A 42 2.17 15.55 -4.13
N ALA A 43 3.43 15.13 -4.11
CA ALA A 43 4.38 15.34 -5.20
C ALA A 43 3.92 14.70 -6.52
N CYS A 44 3.06 13.69 -6.48
CA CYS A 44 2.49 13.04 -7.64
C CYS A 44 1.23 13.74 -8.21
N GLN A 45 0.72 14.77 -7.53
CA GLN A 45 -0.47 15.52 -7.90
C GLN A 45 -1.72 14.64 -8.10
N PHE A 46 -1.80 13.53 -7.37
CA PHE A 46 -2.94 12.63 -7.44
C PHE A 46 -4.13 13.20 -6.66
N GLY A 47 -5.32 13.15 -7.28
CA GLY A 47 -6.59 13.49 -6.64
C GLY A 47 -7.18 12.28 -5.90
N ASP A 48 -7.88 11.42 -6.62
CA ASP A 48 -8.35 10.12 -6.13
C ASP A 48 -7.46 9.02 -6.72
N ILE A 49 -6.99 8.10 -5.89
CA ILE A 49 -6.15 6.95 -6.28
C ILE A 49 -6.86 5.60 -6.10
N GLY A 50 -8.13 5.61 -5.70
CA GLY A 50 -8.97 4.42 -5.53
C GLY A 50 -8.56 3.53 -4.37
N GLU A 51 -9.41 2.56 -4.07
CA GLU A 51 -9.08 1.51 -3.10
C GLU A 51 -8.13 0.46 -3.69
N PRO A 52 -7.21 -0.11 -2.89
CA PRO A 52 -6.98 0.15 -1.46
C PRO A 52 -6.08 1.37 -1.18
N TRP A 53 -5.61 2.05 -2.24
CA TRP A 53 -4.50 3.01 -2.17
C TRP A 53 -4.83 4.28 -1.41
N GLU A 54 -6.10 4.68 -1.29
CA GLU A 54 -6.51 5.78 -0.40
C GLU A 54 -6.18 5.54 1.09
N THR A 55 -5.88 4.29 1.47
CA THR A 55 -5.42 3.94 2.82
C THR A 55 -4.04 3.34 2.83
N MET A 56 -3.53 2.85 1.71
CA MET A 56 -2.26 2.12 1.60
C MET A 56 -1.26 2.86 0.72
N TYR A 57 -0.88 4.07 1.15
CA TYR A 57 0.05 4.92 0.41
C TYR A 57 1.27 5.32 1.25
N ALA A 58 2.31 5.80 0.56
CA ALA A 58 3.59 6.17 1.15
C ALA A 58 4.29 7.31 0.40
N ALA A 59 5.25 7.93 1.08
CA ALA A 59 6.17 8.93 0.56
C ALA A 59 7.62 8.42 0.68
N LEU A 60 8.41 8.62 -0.38
CA LEU A 60 9.84 8.27 -0.37
C LEU A 60 10.71 9.50 -0.02
N PRO A 61 11.92 9.30 0.54
CA PRO A 61 12.87 10.38 0.78
C PRO A 61 13.13 11.18 -0.50
N THR A 62 13.09 12.52 -0.42
CA THR A 62 13.21 13.39 -1.59
C THR A 62 14.49 13.20 -2.40
N ASP A 63 15.58 12.76 -1.76
CA ASP A 63 16.86 12.45 -2.44
C ASP A 63 16.82 11.19 -3.30
N SER A 64 15.87 10.28 -3.04
CA SER A 64 15.67 9.02 -3.76
C SER A 64 14.42 8.97 -4.63
N PHE A 65 13.46 9.87 -4.38
CA PHE A 65 12.20 9.96 -5.12
C PHE A 65 12.38 10.54 -6.53
N GLN A 66 11.77 9.90 -7.51
CA GLN A 66 11.61 10.43 -8.86
C GLN A 66 10.12 10.52 -9.23
N LEU A 67 9.75 11.46 -10.10
CA LEU A 67 8.36 11.54 -10.61
C LEU A 67 7.92 10.25 -11.32
N SER A 68 8.86 9.47 -11.86
CA SER A 68 8.58 8.18 -12.45
C SER A 68 8.20 7.10 -11.42
N ASP A 69 8.34 7.36 -10.12
CA ASP A 69 7.95 6.45 -9.04
C ASP A 69 6.50 6.62 -8.61
N CYS A 70 5.87 7.72 -9.02
CA CYS A 70 4.45 7.96 -8.79
C CYS A 70 3.59 6.79 -9.30
N GLY A 71 2.76 6.24 -8.42
CA GLY A 71 1.86 5.13 -8.74
C GLY A 71 2.52 3.74 -8.74
N LYS A 72 3.84 3.64 -8.55
CA LYS A 72 4.50 2.35 -8.31
C LYS A 72 4.24 1.88 -6.88
N CYS A 73 4.45 0.59 -6.64
CA CYS A 73 4.29 0.00 -5.32
C CYS A 73 5.60 -0.55 -4.76
N ILE A 74 5.69 -0.50 -3.44
CA ILE A 74 6.65 -1.27 -2.67
C ILE A 74 5.87 -2.23 -1.79
N LYS A 75 6.43 -3.41 -1.51
CA LYS A 75 5.98 -4.22 -0.39
C LYS A 75 6.92 -4.01 0.78
N VAL A 76 6.35 -3.91 1.97
CA VAL A 76 7.04 -3.53 3.20
C VAL A 76 6.73 -4.57 4.28
N GLN A 77 7.73 -4.90 5.09
CA GLN A 77 7.58 -5.76 6.26
C GLN A 77 8.12 -5.04 7.50
N GLY A 78 7.30 -4.93 8.55
CA GLY A 78 7.74 -4.46 9.86
C GLY A 78 8.73 -5.45 10.50
N GLN A 79 9.77 -4.92 11.15
CA GLN A 79 10.83 -5.74 11.78
C GLN A 79 10.73 -5.78 13.31
N GLU A 80 9.74 -5.09 13.88
CA GLU A 80 9.50 -5.08 15.33
C GLU A 80 8.74 -6.33 15.77
N SER A 81 8.92 -6.73 17.03
CA SER A 81 8.22 -7.91 17.59
C SER A 81 6.68 -7.81 17.59
N GLY A 82 6.14 -6.59 17.50
CA GLY A 82 4.69 -6.34 17.39
C GLY A 82 4.15 -6.31 15.96
N ALA A 83 5.02 -6.44 14.95
CA ALA A 83 4.59 -6.46 13.55
C ALA A 83 3.93 -7.78 13.18
N SER A 84 3.05 -7.75 12.17
CA SER A 84 2.45 -8.98 11.61
C SER A 84 3.51 -9.93 11.04
N GLY A 85 4.62 -9.38 10.54
CA GLY A 85 5.63 -10.12 9.79
C GLY A 85 5.22 -10.37 8.33
N ASP A 86 4.08 -9.86 7.89
CA ASP A 86 3.63 -9.99 6.50
C ASP A 86 4.26 -8.91 5.61
N TRP A 87 4.33 -9.21 4.31
CA TRP A 87 4.67 -8.23 3.28
C TRP A 87 3.40 -7.50 2.84
N ILE A 88 3.35 -6.20 3.09
CA ILE A 88 2.18 -5.37 2.80
C ILE A 88 2.54 -4.36 1.72
N LYS A 89 1.70 -4.29 0.68
CA LYS A 89 1.88 -3.38 -0.45
C LYS A 89 1.40 -1.98 -0.10
N VAL A 90 2.15 -0.98 -0.52
CA VAL A 90 1.77 0.44 -0.49
C VAL A 90 2.16 1.12 -1.79
N MET A 91 1.36 2.08 -2.22
CA MET A 91 1.62 2.90 -3.40
C MET A 91 2.45 4.14 -3.05
N ILE A 92 3.43 4.48 -3.88
CA ILE A 92 4.19 5.72 -3.76
C ILE A 92 3.40 6.87 -4.38
N VAL A 93 3.08 7.88 -3.55
CA VAL A 93 2.24 9.02 -3.95
C VAL A 93 2.89 10.37 -3.65
N ASP A 94 3.97 10.41 -2.86
CA ASP A 94 4.56 11.66 -2.40
C ASP A 94 6.08 11.54 -2.16
N ALA A 95 6.72 12.68 -1.88
CA ALA A 95 8.10 12.80 -1.46
C ALA A 95 8.19 13.38 -0.04
N CYS A 96 9.07 12.81 0.78
CA CYS A 96 9.30 13.22 2.15
C CYS A 96 10.64 13.98 2.28
N ALA A 97 10.56 15.30 2.47
CA ALA A 97 11.75 16.17 2.57
C ALA A 97 12.58 15.96 3.84
N THR A 98 11.98 15.41 4.90
CA THR A 98 12.64 15.18 6.19
C THR A 98 13.10 13.73 6.39
N CYS A 99 12.77 12.83 5.48
CA CYS A 99 13.12 11.42 5.56
C CYS A 99 14.57 11.20 5.09
N SER A 100 15.25 10.22 5.69
CA SER A 100 16.60 9.82 5.28
C SER A 100 16.54 8.62 4.33
N GLY A 101 17.61 8.36 3.59
CA GLY A 101 17.68 7.22 2.66
C GLY A 101 17.30 5.89 3.33
N GLY A 102 16.38 5.16 2.70
CA GLY A 102 15.83 3.89 3.19
C GLY A 102 14.59 4.02 4.09
N ASP A 103 14.34 5.20 4.67
CA ASP A 103 13.12 5.51 5.39
C ASP A 103 11.92 5.61 4.44
N VAL A 104 10.72 5.39 4.94
CA VAL A 104 9.48 5.54 4.18
C VAL A 104 8.41 6.12 5.11
N ASP A 105 7.71 7.15 4.65
CA ASP A 105 6.64 7.80 5.43
C ASP A 105 5.28 7.36 4.92
N PHE A 106 4.49 6.70 5.76
CA PHE A 106 3.27 6.01 5.36
C PHE A 106 2.01 6.84 5.68
N SER A 107 0.88 6.42 5.14
CA SER A 107 -0.39 6.68 5.82
C SER A 107 -0.40 6.01 7.20
N THR A 108 -1.21 6.52 8.12
CA THR A 108 -1.38 5.94 9.48
C THR A 108 -1.85 4.49 9.40
N ASN A 109 -2.76 4.19 8.48
CA ASN A 109 -3.31 2.85 8.25
C ASN A 109 -2.24 1.89 7.73
N ALA A 110 -1.40 2.33 6.79
CA ALA A 110 -0.32 1.51 6.27
C ALA A 110 0.73 1.22 7.34
N LEU A 111 1.14 2.22 8.14
CA LEU A 111 2.08 2.02 9.25
C LEU A 111 1.53 0.98 10.26
N GLU A 112 0.26 1.11 10.64
CA GLU A 112 -0.39 0.18 11.56
C GLU A 112 -0.45 -1.23 10.98
N ALA A 113 -0.83 -1.38 9.72
CA ALA A 113 -0.87 -2.68 9.05
C ALA A 113 0.53 -3.33 9.01
N ILE A 114 1.56 -2.57 8.65
CA ILE A 114 2.94 -3.06 8.46
C ILE A 114 3.59 -3.42 9.80
N THR A 115 3.36 -2.61 10.83
CA THR A 115 4.17 -2.63 12.06
C THR A 115 3.40 -3.05 13.30
N GLY A 116 2.07 -3.06 13.24
CA GLY A 116 1.19 -3.21 14.42
C GLY A 116 1.03 -1.93 15.25
N PHE A 117 1.63 -0.81 14.82
CA PHE A 117 1.57 0.46 15.54
C PHE A 117 1.13 1.60 14.62
N SER A 118 0.20 2.43 15.08
CA SER A 118 -0.31 3.58 14.31
C SER A 118 0.51 4.86 14.47
N TRP A 119 1.58 4.82 15.27
CA TRP A 119 2.45 5.96 15.54
C TRP A 119 3.86 5.49 15.94
N ASP A 120 4.76 6.45 16.14
CA ASP A 120 6.22 6.29 16.28
C ASP A 120 6.95 5.91 14.99
N ARG A 121 8.29 5.93 15.13
CA ARG A 121 9.25 5.44 14.17
C ARG A 121 9.54 3.96 14.40
N LYS A 122 9.30 3.10 13.41
CA LYS A 122 9.46 1.63 13.51
C LYS A 122 10.41 1.08 12.45
N LYS A 123 11.17 0.02 12.75
CA LYS A 123 12.06 -0.58 11.74
C LYS A 123 11.26 -1.30 10.67
N ILE A 124 11.64 -1.07 9.42
CA ILE A 124 11.04 -1.69 8.24
C ILE A 124 12.12 -2.23 7.30
N LYS A 125 11.71 -3.14 6.44
CA LYS A 125 12.40 -3.45 5.18
C LYS A 125 11.39 -3.43 4.04
N TRP A 126 11.84 -3.06 2.85
CA TRP A 126 10.96 -2.92 1.70
C TRP A 126 11.65 -3.28 0.39
N GLU A 127 10.87 -3.64 -0.62
CA GLU A 127 11.33 -3.84 -1.98
C GLU A 127 10.26 -3.42 -3.00
N TRP A 128 10.69 -2.99 -4.19
CA TRP A 128 9.78 -2.65 -5.29
C TRP A 128 8.96 -3.88 -5.72
N THR A 129 7.70 -3.64 -6.08
CA THR A 129 6.77 -4.70 -6.51
C THR A 129 5.67 -4.12 -7.40
N ASP A 130 4.99 -4.99 -8.15
CA ASP A 130 3.80 -4.59 -8.89
C ASP A 130 2.62 -4.30 -7.96
N CYS A 131 1.80 -3.33 -8.34
CA CYS A 131 0.65 -2.89 -7.56
C CYS A 131 -0.53 -3.88 -7.58
N ASP A 132 -0.53 -4.88 -8.45
CA ASP A 132 -1.67 -5.78 -8.62
C ASP A 132 -2.11 -6.42 -7.29
N GLY A 133 -3.41 -6.37 -7.02
CA GLY A 133 -3.99 -6.65 -5.72
C GLY A 133 -3.84 -8.11 -5.29
N SER A 134 -3.00 -8.35 -4.29
CA SER A 134 -3.25 -9.26 -3.17
C SER A 134 -2.00 -9.32 -2.28
N SER A 135 -2.17 -8.90 -1.03
CA SER A 135 -1.35 -9.39 0.08
C SER A 135 -1.74 -10.86 0.33
N THR A 136 -1.15 -11.78 -0.41
CA THR A 136 -1.11 -13.20 -0.03
C THR A 136 0.22 -13.77 -0.45
N SER A 137 1.07 -13.97 0.54
CA SER A 137 2.32 -14.71 0.42
C SER A 137 2.02 -16.18 0.14
N THR A 138 1.93 -16.57 -1.14
CA THR A 138 2.18 -17.97 -1.54
C THR A 138 3.34 -17.95 -2.52
N ALA A 139 4.38 -18.72 -2.16
CA ALA A 139 5.59 -18.89 -2.93
C ALA A 139 5.29 -19.36 -4.37
N SER A 140 5.97 -18.70 -5.31
CA SER A 140 6.42 -19.12 -6.63
C SER A 140 5.84 -20.43 -7.19
N THR A 141 5.03 -20.33 -8.24
CA THR A 141 5.25 -21.06 -9.51
C THR A 141 4.54 -20.27 -10.62
N GLU A 142 5.32 -19.59 -11.46
CA GLU A 142 4.87 -19.16 -12.78
C GLU A 142 4.92 -20.38 -13.71
N GLU A 143 3.85 -20.63 -14.46
CA GLU A 143 3.94 -21.06 -15.86
C GLU A 143 2.83 -20.35 -16.65
N ALA A 144 3.22 -19.86 -17.81
CA ALA A 144 2.50 -18.88 -18.61
C ALA A 144 1.41 -19.46 -19.52
N SER A 145 0.47 -18.57 -19.87
CA SER A 145 -0.37 -18.49 -21.08
C SER A 145 -1.27 -19.69 -21.43
N THR A 146 -2.52 -19.52 -21.84
CA THR A 146 -2.85 -18.91 -23.13
C THR A 146 -4.33 -18.50 -23.21
N ASP A 147 -4.51 -17.32 -23.79
CA ASP A 147 -5.66 -16.75 -24.51
C ASP A 147 -6.70 -17.73 -25.09
N SER A 148 -8.00 -17.38 -24.96
CA SER A 148 -8.98 -17.32 -26.05
C SER A 148 -10.38 -16.93 -25.55
N SER A 149 -10.90 -15.88 -26.19
CA SER A 149 -12.30 -15.45 -26.32
C SER A 149 -13.33 -16.55 -26.57
N ASP A 150 -14.55 -16.45 -26.02
CA ASP A 150 -15.76 -16.05 -26.77
C ASP A 150 -17.01 -15.92 -25.87
N SER A 151 -18.03 -15.31 -26.47
CA SER A 151 -19.15 -14.51 -25.99
C SER A 151 -20.37 -15.29 -25.47
N SER A 152 -21.23 -14.62 -24.69
CA SER A 152 -22.66 -14.31 -25.01
C SER A 152 -23.61 -14.39 -23.79
N ASN A 153 -24.21 -13.23 -23.48
CA ASN A 153 -25.59 -12.93 -23.04
C ASN A 153 -26.37 -13.88 -22.10
N ASP A 154 -26.97 -13.33 -21.03
CA ASP A 154 -28.42 -13.06 -21.00
C ASP A 154 -28.89 -12.27 -19.76
N GLU A 155 -30.10 -11.72 -19.91
CA GLU A 155 -30.75 -10.56 -19.28
C GLU A 155 -31.18 -10.64 -17.80
N GLY A 156 -31.36 -9.45 -17.20
CA GLY A 156 -32.62 -9.07 -16.52
C GLY A 156 -32.65 -9.09 -14.99
N GLY A 157 -32.93 -7.94 -14.37
CA GLY A 157 -33.32 -7.88 -12.95
C GLY A 157 -33.13 -6.53 -12.27
N ASP A 158 -34.12 -5.67 -12.47
CA ASP A 158 -34.47 -4.42 -11.79
C ASP A 158 -34.46 -4.42 -10.24
N GLY A 159 -34.26 -3.24 -9.64
CA GLY A 159 -34.77 -2.94 -8.30
C GLY A 159 -33.95 -1.96 -7.43
N GLU A 160 -34.40 -0.70 -7.41
CA GLU A 160 -34.39 0.28 -6.29
C GLU A 160 -33.04 0.67 -5.65
N GLU A 161 -32.48 1.83 -6.01
CA GLU A 161 -32.74 3.15 -5.40
C GLU A 161 -32.33 3.23 -3.91
N LEU A 162 -31.27 3.99 -3.63
CA LEU A 162 -31.24 5.00 -2.57
C LEU A 162 -29.99 5.86 -2.77
N GLU A 163 -30.20 6.96 -3.50
CA GLU A 163 -29.26 8.08 -3.58
C GLU A 163 -29.10 8.72 -2.20
N GLY A 164 -27.85 9.05 -1.87
CA GLY A 164 -27.47 9.72 -0.64
C GLY A 164 -26.47 10.82 -0.93
N ASP A 165 -26.94 11.86 -1.63
CA ASP A 165 -26.26 13.14 -1.79
C ASP A 165 -25.78 13.68 -0.43
N LEU A 166 -24.50 14.03 -0.33
CA LEU A 166 -24.03 15.00 0.65
C LEU A 166 -23.45 16.22 -0.05
N ASN A 167 -24.40 16.98 -0.55
CA ASN A 167 -24.37 18.44 -0.68
C ASN A 167 -23.95 19.09 0.66
N GLY A 168 -23.18 20.17 0.54
CA GLY A 168 -22.65 20.94 1.65
C GLY A 168 -23.72 21.62 2.50
N ASN A 169 -23.69 21.35 3.80
CA ASN A 169 -23.83 22.36 4.84
C ASN A 169 -23.55 21.71 6.20
N GLY A 170 -22.51 22.17 6.90
CA GLY A 170 -22.04 21.65 8.18
C GLY A 170 -23.05 21.78 9.32
N LYS A 171 -24.09 20.95 9.33
CA LYS A 171 -25.07 20.88 10.42
C LYS A 171 -25.33 19.42 10.78
N LEU A 172 -24.59 18.92 11.77
CA LEU A 172 -24.80 17.59 12.35
C LEU A 172 -26.27 17.36 12.67
N SER A 173 -26.79 16.24 12.19
CA SER A 173 -28.13 15.75 12.47
C SER A 173 -28.34 15.57 13.98
N LYS A 174 -29.60 15.60 14.43
CA LYS A 174 -29.95 15.32 15.84
C LYS A 174 -29.42 13.96 16.31
N LYS A 175 -29.29 12.99 15.40
CA LYS A 175 -28.79 11.64 15.66
C LYS A 175 -27.29 11.65 15.98
N GLU A 176 -26.49 12.37 15.18
CA GLU A 176 -25.04 12.50 15.40
C GLU A 176 -24.71 13.28 16.67
N LYS A 177 -25.47 14.35 16.98
CA LYS A 177 -25.33 15.09 18.25
C LYS A 177 -25.60 14.20 19.47
N LYS A 178 -26.59 13.31 19.38
CA LYS A 178 -26.92 12.36 20.45
C LYS A 178 -25.81 11.31 20.62
N LEU A 179 -25.20 10.86 19.52
CA LEU A 179 -24.08 9.91 19.55
C LEU A 179 -22.82 10.54 20.16
N LEU A 180 -22.50 11.78 19.78
CA LEU A 180 -21.35 12.51 20.32
C LEU A 180 -21.49 12.77 21.83
N LYS A 181 -22.70 13.11 22.30
CA LYS A 181 -22.99 13.28 23.73
C LYS A 181 -22.78 11.98 24.50
N LYS A 182 -23.25 10.84 23.97
CA LYS A 182 -23.03 9.53 24.60
C LYS A 182 -21.54 9.14 24.64
N LYS A 183 -20.80 9.41 23.56
CA LYS A 183 -19.36 9.10 23.49
C LYS A 183 -18.56 9.90 24.53
N LYS A 184 -18.85 11.20 24.68
CA LYS A 184 -18.23 12.06 25.71
C LYS A 184 -18.56 11.62 27.14
N GLU A 185 -19.79 11.17 27.40
CA GLU A 185 -20.18 10.67 28.72
C GLU A 185 -19.48 9.34 29.05
N GLN A 186 -19.32 8.45 28.07
CA GLN A 186 -18.59 7.19 28.24
C GLN A 186 -17.10 7.42 28.50
N GLU A 187 -16.49 8.40 27.83
CA GLU A 187 -15.09 8.76 28.00
C GLU A 187 -14.84 9.40 29.39
N SER A 188 -15.71 10.31 29.82
CA SER A 188 -15.64 10.89 31.18
C SER A 188 -15.77 9.82 32.28
N ARG A 189 -16.63 8.82 32.09
CA ARG A 189 -16.75 7.68 33.02
C ARG A 189 -15.53 6.76 33.02
N ARG A 190 -14.81 6.65 31.91
CA ARG A 190 -13.54 5.89 31.84
C ARG A 190 -12.43 6.60 32.58
N LEU A 191 -12.33 7.92 32.44
CA LEU A 191 -11.31 8.73 33.13
C LEU A 191 -11.50 8.78 34.66
N LEU A 192 -12.74 8.70 35.15
CA LEU A 192 -13.03 8.63 36.60
C LEU A 192 -12.73 7.25 37.22
N ARG A 193 -12.39 6.24 36.42
CA ARG A 193 -12.10 4.87 36.87
C ARG A 193 -10.63 4.47 36.69
N ALA A 194 -9.81 5.37 36.16
CA ALA A 194 -8.35 5.26 36.10
C ALA A 194 -7.75 6.05 37.26
#